data_AF-A0A221IR99-F1
#
_entry.id   AF-A0A221IR99-F1
#
_cell.length_a   1.000
_cell.length_b   1.000
_cell.length_c   1.000
_cell.angle_alpha   90.00
_cell.angle_beta   90.00
_cell.angle_gamma   90.00
#
_symmetry.space_group_name_H-M   'P 1'
#
loop_
_entity.id
_entity.type
_entity.pdbx_description
1 polymer ?
#
loop_
_entity_poly.entity_id
_entity_poly.type
_entity_poly.pdbx_seq_one_letter_code
_entity_poly.pdbx_strand_id
1 'polypeptide(L)'
;NAKTVRNDNSSRFGKFIRIHFGPSGKLAGADIETYLLEKARVISQQSLERSYHIFYQVMSGAVPGVKDLCLLSNNISEYHFVAQGKTTIPGVDDGEEFNITDQAFDVLGFTQEEKDDIYKITASVMHMGCMKFKQRGREEQAEADGTAEGERVAKLLGLEAADLYKNLLKPRIKVGNEFVTQGRNLNQVIYSVGALSKGVFDRLFKFLVKKCNETLDTKQKRQHFIGVLDIAGFEIFDYNGFEQLCINFTNEKLQQFFNHHMFVLEQEEYTREGIDWEFIDFGMDLLACIELIEKPMGILSILEEESMFPKATDKTFEEKLMNNHLGKSPNFQKPKPPKPGCQAAHFAISHYAGVVSYNLTGWLEKNKDPLNDTVVDQFKKGSNKLLVEIFADHPGQSGAPEAGGGGKG
;
A
#
# COMPACT_ATOMS: atom_id res chain seq x y z
N ASN A 1 -5.08 8.84 6.28
CA ASN A 1 -5.08 9.81 5.16
C ASN A 1 -3.70 10.42 4.99
N ALA A 2 -3.47 11.11 3.88
CA ALA A 2 -2.26 11.85 3.58
C ALA A 2 -2.56 13.08 2.71
N LYS A 3 -1.64 14.04 2.69
CA LYS A 3 -1.72 15.23 1.84
C LYS A 3 -1.18 14.95 0.45
N THR A 4 -1.96 15.25 -0.58
CA THR A 4 -1.54 15.19 -1.99
C THR A 4 -1.33 16.60 -2.56
N VAL A 5 -1.04 16.69 -3.86
CA VAL A 5 -0.92 17.97 -4.58
C VAL A 5 -2.25 18.75 -4.60
N ARG A 6 -3.39 18.04 -4.62
CA ARG A 6 -4.72 18.65 -4.84
C ARG A 6 -5.71 18.45 -3.69
N ASN A 7 -5.38 17.62 -2.70
CA ASN A 7 -6.23 17.35 -1.56
C ASN A 7 -5.39 17.20 -0.30
N ASP A 8 -5.58 18.10 0.66
CA ASP A 8 -4.81 18.13 1.90
C ASP A 8 -5.14 16.97 2.85
N ASN A 9 -6.31 16.33 2.72
CA ASN A 9 -6.72 15.22 3.56
C ASN A 9 -7.22 14.01 2.76
N SER A 10 -6.43 13.59 1.78
CA SER A 10 -6.85 12.53 0.86
C SER A 10 -6.81 11.14 1.50
N SER A 11 -7.90 10.38 1.34
CA SER A 11 -7.94 8.96 1.64
C SER A 11 -7.02 8.21 0.67
N ARG A 12 -6.08 7.43 1.19
CA ARG A 12 -5.07 6.68 0.41
C ARG A 12 -5.29 5.17 0.50
N PHE A 13 -6.56 4.80 0.67
CA PHE A 13 -7.09 3.46 0.71
C PHE A 13 -8.57 3.55 0.31
N GLY A 14 -9.10 2.49 -0.30
CA GLY A 14 -10.53 2.31 -0.48
C GLY A 14 -11.15 1.77 0.80
N LYS A 15 -12.33 2.27 1.16
CA LYS A 15 -13.08 1.92 2.36
C LYS A 15 -14.49 1.53 1.94
N PHE A 16 -14.90 0.32 2.27
CA PHE A 16 -16.24 -0.19 2.02
C PHE A 16 -16.92 -0.44 3.35
N ILE A 17 -17.85 0.45 3.71
CA ILE A 17 -18.60 0.37 4.97
C ILE A 17 -19.90 -0.40 4.69
N ARG A 18 -20.08 -1.55 5.32
CA ARG A 18 -21.32 -2.30 5.27
C ARG A 18 -22.17 -1.98 6.48
N ILE A 19 -23.33 -1.38 6.25
CA ILE A 19 -24.35 -1.14 7.29
C ILE A 19 -25.34 -2.30 7.23
N HIS A 20 -25.34 -3.15 8.27
CA HIS A 20 -26.15 -4.37 8.28
C HIS A 20 -27.54 -4.14 8.84
N PHE A 21 -28.51 -4.86 8.27
CA PHE A 21 -29.90 -4.87 8.69
C PHE A 21 -30.33 -6.30 9.00
N GLY A 22 -31.05 -6.47 10.11
CA GLY A 22 -31.64 -7.73 10.50
C GLY A 22 -32.97 -8.03 9.78
N PRO A 23 -33.62 -9.16 10.09
CA PRO A 23 -34.84 -9.59 9.39
C PRO A 23 -36.04 -8.64 9.49
N SER A 24 -36.05 -7.77 10.50
CA SER A 24 -37.08 -6.76 10.70
C SER A 24 -36.74 -5.39 10.10
N GLY A 25 -35.64 -5.28 9.34
CA GLY A 25 -35.17 -4.02 8.77
C GLY A 25 -34.50 -3.06 9.77
N LYS A 26 -34.24 -3.51 11.01
CA LYS A 26 -33.50 -2.76 12.02
C LYS A 26 -31.99 -2.93 11.87
N LEU A 27 -31.21 -1.96 12.32
CA LEU A 27 -29.75 -2.02 12.32
C LEU A 27 -29.23 -3.23 13.11
N ALA A 28 -28.30 -3.96 12.49
CA ALA A 28 -27.66 -5.18 13.02
C ALA A 28 -26.13 -5.04 13.10
N GLY A 29 -25.64 -3.81 13.27
CA GLY A 29 -24.21 -3.47 13.33
C GLY A 29 -23.64 -3.00 11.99
N ALA A 30 -22.33 -2.81 11.97
CA ALA A 30 -21.59 -2.42 10.77
C ALA A 30 -20.24 -3.14 10.72
N ASP A 31 -19.62 -3.16 9.55
CA ASP A 31 -18.19 -3.44 9.45
C ASP A 31 -17.59 -2.69 8.26
N ILE A 32 -16.26 -2.60 8.27
CA ILE A 32 -15.44 -1.85 7.33
C ILE A 32 -14.47 -2.82 6.69
N GLU A 33 -14.50 -2.90 5.37
CA GLU A 33 -13.45 -3.53 4.58
C GLU A 33 -12.59 -2.45 3.94
N THR A 34 -11.28 -2.70 3.88
CA THR A 34 -10.33 -1.76 3.28
C THR A 34 -9.56 -2.41 2.15
N TYR A 35 -9.30 -1.61 1.11
CA TYR A 35 -8.67 -2.04 -0.12
C TYR A 35 -7.55 -1.07 -0.51
N LEU A 36 -6.52 -1.57 -1.18
CA LEU A 36 -5.53 -0.75 -1.90
C LEU A 36 -4.92 0.39 -1.07
N LEU A 37 -4.44 0.10 0.15
CA LEU A 37 -3.62 1.05 0.87
C LEU A 37 -2.39 1.41 0.01
N GLU A 38 -2.12 2.70 -0.19
CA GLU A 38 -0.99 3.19 -0.99
C GLU A 38 0.32 2.98 -0.22
N LYS A 39 0.85 1.75 -0.26
CA LYS A 39 2.05 1.33 0.46
C LYS A 39 3.28 2.18 0.13
N ALA A 40 3.44 2.58 -1.14
CA ALA A 40 4.61 3.35 -1.59
C ALA A 40 4.76 4.68 -0.85
N ARG A 41 3.64 5.32 -0.46
CA ARG A 41 3.63 6.61 0.25
C ARG A 41 4.32 6.56 1.61
N VAL A 42 4.41 5.36 2.21
CA VAL A 42 5.09 5.14 3.50
C VAL A 42 6.57 5.54 3.42
N ILE A 43 7.21 5.30 2.27
CA ILE A 43 8.66 5.47 2.11
C ILE A 43 9.05 6.52 1.06
N SER A 44 8.09 7.07 0.32
CA SER A 44 8.35 8.04 -0.74
C SER A 44 7.23 9.06 -0.90
N GLN A 45 7.58 10.31 -1.18
CA GLN A 45 6.65 11.40 -1.44
C GLN A 45 7.14 12.27 -2.60
N GLN A 46 6.21 12.80 -3.39
CA GLN A 46 6.54 13.90 -4.31
C GLN A 46 6.77 15.21 -3.51
N SER A 47 7.42 16.19 -4.13
CA SER A 47 7.87 17.44 -3.46
C SER A 47 6.76 18.25 -2.78
N LEU A 48 5.51 18.13 -3.26
CA LEU A 48 4.36 18.85 -2.71
C LEU A 48 3.43 17.98 -1.85
N GLU A 49 3.78 16.71 -1.64
CA GLU A 49 2.97 15.75 -0.89
C GLU A 49 3.52 15.51 0.52
N ARG A 50 2.69 14.93 1.39
CA ARG A 50 3.13 14.34 2.67
C ARG A 50 3.02 12.82 2.63
N SER A 51 3.68 12.17 3.58
CA SER A 51 3.36 10.80 3.99
C SER A 51 2.03 10.78 4.78
N TYR A 52 1.69 9.64 5.39
CA TYR A 52 0.51 9.50 6.23
C TYR A 52 0.55 10.45 7.45
N HIS A 53 -0.61 11.03 7.80
CA HIS A 53 -0.71 12.06 8.85
C HIS A 53 -0.14 11.63 10.20
N ILE A 54 -0.27 10.34 10.55
CA ILE A 54 0.16 9.80 11.85
C ILE A 54 1.65 10.06 12.16
N PHE A 55 2.52 10.11 11.16
CA PHE A 55 3.95 10.37 11.38
C PHE A 55 4.20 11.79 11.90
N TYR A 56 3.43 12.77 11.42
CA TYR A 56 3.54 14.17 11.83
C TYR A 56 2.80 14.42 13.14
N GLN A 57 1.67 13.75 13.35
CA GLN A 57 0.92 13.74 14.61
C GLN A 57 1.79 13.24 15.77
N VAL A 58 2.42 12.06 15.64
CA VAL A 58 3.30 11.51 16.68
C VAL A 58 4.52 12.43 16.94
N MET A 59 5.04 13.08 15.90
CA MET A 59 6.17 14.00 16.01
C MET A 59 5.83 15.35 16.67
N SER A 60 4.55 15.72 16.75
CA SER A 60 4.08 16.97 17.36
C SER A 60 4.45 17.09 18.84
N GLY A 61 4.51 15.95 19.56
CA GLY A 61 4.73 15.92 21.00
C GLY A 61 3.52 16.37 21.84
N ALA A 62 2.33 16.48 21.23
CA ALA A 62 1.12 16.93 21.92
C ALA A 62 0.64 15.94 23.00
N VAL A 63 0.83 14.63 22.78
CA VAL A 63 0.54 13.59 23.78
C VAL A 63 1.81 13.31 24.59
N PRO A 64 1.84 13.58 25.90
CA PRO A 64 3.03 13.45 26.73
C PRO A 64 3.61 12.03 26.74
N GLY A 65 4.95 11.93 26.68
CA GLY A 65 5.67 10.66 26.79
C GLY A 65 5.72 9.81 25.50
N VAL A 66 4.85 10.04 24.51
CA VAL A 66 4.82 9.22 23.29
C VAL A 66 6.11 9.37 22.47
N LYS A 67 6.66 10.59 22.34
CA LYS A 67 7.92 10.78 21.60
C LYS A 67 9.11 10.06 22.25
N ASP A 68 9.17 10.09 23.58
CA ASP A 68 10.22 9.39 24.35
C ASP A 68 10.07 7.88 24.22
N LEU A 69 8.83 7.36 24.33
CA LEU A 69 8.48 5.96 24.07
C LEU A 69 8.93 5.51 22.68
N CYS A 70 8.75 6.37 21.68
CA CYS A 70 9.07 6.14 20.27
C CYS A 70 10.55 6.43 19.91
N LEU A 71 11.36 6.90 20.86
CA LEU A 71 12.76 7.29 20.65
C LEU A 71 12.91 8.35 19.53
N LEU A 72 11.95 9.26 19.41
CA LEU A 72 11.90 10.26 18.33
C LEU A 72 12.65 11.54 18.71
N SER A 73 13.28 12.17 17.72
CA SER A 73 13.88 13.49 17.86
C SER A 73 12.83 14.60 17.71
N ASN A 74 13.27 15.85 17.79
CA ASN A 74 12.43 17.02 17.54
C ASN A 74 12.46 17.51 16.08
N ASN A 75 13.17 16.80 15.20
CA ASN A 75 13.37 17.23 13.81
C ASN A 75 12.85 16.18 12.83
N ILE A 76 11.71 16.47 12.19
CA ILE A 76 11.10 15.59 11.19
C ILE A 76 12.03 15.31 9.99
N SER A 77 12.91 16.24 9.64
CA SER A 77 13.82 16.10 8.50
C SER A 77 14.89 15.02 8.70
N GLU A 78 15.07 14.51 9.92
CA GLU A 78 15.95 13.36 10.17
C GLU A 78 15.36 12.05 9.62
N TYR A 79 14.04 11.98 9.43
CA TYR A 79 13.32 10.78 9.03
C TYR A 79 13.03 10.77 7.52
N HIS A 80 14.01 10.32 6.73
CA HIS A 80 13.98 10.41 5.27
C HIS A 80 12.71 9.83 4.62
N PHE A 81 12.17 8.71 5.12
CA PHE A 81 10.98 8.09 4.56
C PHE A 81 9.72 8.96 4.62
N VAL A 82 9.67 10.00 5.46
CA VAL A 82 8.49 10.84 5.66
C VAL A 82 8.76 12.34 5.48
N ALA A 83 9.96 12.68 4.98
CA ALA A 83 10.44 14.06 4.86
C ALA A 83 11.02 14.40 3.48
N GLN A 84 10.64 13.67 2.42
CA GLN A 84 11.05 13.97 1.04
C GLN A 84 10.27 15.14 0.42
N GLY A 85 9.01 15.31 0.84
CA GLY A 85 8.10 16.34 0.35
C GLY A 85 7.82 17.42 1.39
N LYS A 86 6.54 17.79 1.53
CA LYS A 86 6.08 18.67 2.59
C LYS A 86 6.02 17.92 3.92
N THR A 87 6.16 18.65 5.01
CA THR A 87 6.04 18.11 6.38
C THR A 87 4.90 18.75 7.16
N THR A 88 4.42 19.92 6.73
CA THR A 88 3.27 20.63 7.32
C THR A 88 2.18 20.88 6.28
N ILE A 89 0.96 21.14 6.76
CA ILE A 89 -0.19 21.54 5.95
C ILE A 89 -0.69 22.89 6.47
N PRO A 90 -0.92 23.90 5.62
CA PRO A 90 -1.49 25.18 6.05
C PRO A 90 -2.85 24.99 6.74
N GLY A 91 -3.01 25.54 7.94
CA GLY A 91 -4.28 25.53 8.67
C GLY A 91 -4.63 24.21 9.39
N VAL A 92 -3.71 23.24 9.43
CA VAL A 92 -3.87 22.00 10.19
C VAL A 92 -2.83 21.96 11.32
N ASP A 93 -3.29 21.71 12.55
CA ASP A 93 -2.43 21.47 13.70
C ASP A 93 -2.30 19.96 13.93
N ASP A 94 -1.15 19.38 13.54
CA ASP A 94 -0.90 17.94 13.73
C ASP A 94 -0.89 17.55 15.23
N GLY A 95 -0.69 18.48 16.17
CA GLY A 95 -0.76 18.23 17.61
C GLY A 95 -2.19 18.12 18.14
N GLU A 96 -3.09 19.02 17.74
CA GLU A 96 -4.52 18.90 18.07
C GLU A 96 -5.10 17.60 17.49
N GLU A 97 -4.79 17.30 16.23
CA GLU A 97 -5.20 16.06 15.57
C GLU A 97 -4.65 14.81 16.27
N PHE A 98 -3.43 14.89 16.85
CA PHE A 98 -2.87 13.77 17.57
C PHE A 98 -3.59 13.51 18.90
N ASN A 99 -3.98 14.56 19.63
CA ASN A 99 -4.79 14.42 20.85
C ASN A 99 -6.14 13.75 20.57
N ILE A 100 -6.80 14.12 19.46
CA ILE A 100 -8.05 13.49 19.02
C ILE A 100 -7.81 12.02 18.69
N THR A 101 -6.71 11.71 17.99
CA THR A 101 -6.35 10.34 17.60
C THR A 101 -6.06 9.46 18.82
N ASP A 102 -5.31 9.97 19.81
CA ASP A 102 -5.01 9.24 21.04
C ASP A 102 -6.28 8.95 21.86
N GLN A 103 -7.18 9.93 21.99
CA GLN A 103 -8.48 9.75 22.63
C GLN A 103 -9.37 8.75 21.88
N ALA A 104 -9.31 8.73 20.54
CA ALA A 104 -10.09 7.80 19.74
C ALA A 104 -9.68 6.34 20.02
N PHE A 105 -8.40 6.04 20.27
CA PHE A 105 -7.97 4.71 20.71
C PHE A 105 -8.63 4.30 22.02
N ASP A 106 -8.70 5.22 23.00
CA ASP A 106 -9.32 4.95 24.29
C ASP A 106 -10.83 4.69 24.13
N VAL A 107 -11.52 5.49 23.32
CA VAL A 107 -12.96 5.32 23.02
C VAL A 107 -13.26 4.01 22.30
N LEU A 108 -12.37 3.59 21.40
CA LEU A 108 -12.48 2.33 20.66
C LEU A 108 -12.03 1.11 21.49
N GLY A 109 -11.67 1.30 22.76
CA GLY A 109 -11.36 0.20 23.69
C GLY A 109 -10.00 -0.45 23.47
N PHE A 110 -9.05 0.27 22.87
CA PHE A 110 -7.66 -0.18 22.84
C PHE A 110 -7.07 -0.10 24.25
N THR A 111 -6.30 -1.11 24.63
CA THR A 111 -5.52 -1.07 25.86
C THR A 111 -4.34 -0.12 25.72
N GLN A 112 -3.80 0.38 26.84
CA GLN A 112 -2.60 1.21 26.80
C GLN A 112 -1.39 0.47 26.19
N GLU A 113 -1.26 -0.84 26.43
CA GLU A 113 -0.20 -1.67 25.82
C GLU A 113 -0.35 -1.73 24.29
N GLU A 114 -1.56 -1.95 23.76
CA GLU A 114 -1.81 -1.92 22.32
C GLU A 114 -1.53 -0.54 21.72
N LYS A 115 -1.97 0.54 22.38
CA LYS A 115 -1.74 1.92 21.93
C LYS A 115 -0.25 2.26 21.86
N ASP A 116 0.49 1.93 22.92
CA ASP A 116 1.94 2.09 22.98
C ASP A 116 2.65 1.29 21.88
N ASP A 117 2.24 0.05 21.64
CA ASP A 117 2.84 -0.79 20.60
C ASP A 117 2.51 -0.28 19.19
N ILE A 118 1.31 0.26 18.94
CA ILE A 118 0.95 0.93 17.68
C ILE A 118 1.91 2.11 17.42
N TYR A 119 2.17 2.93 18.43
CA TYR A 119 3.10 4.06 18.31
C TYR A 119 4.54 3.60 18.09
N LYS A 120 5.02 2.59 18.82
CA LYS A 120 6.36 2.02 18.63
C LYS A 120 6.55 1.47 17.22
N ILE A 121 5.59 0.70 16.70
CA ILE A 121 5.64 0.13 15.35
C ILE A 121 5.57 1.22 14.29
N THR A 122 4.76 2.26 14.50
CA THR A 122 4.69 3.40 13.59
C THR A 122 6.02 4.17 13.55
N ALA A 123 6.62 4.43 14.71
CA ALA A 123 7.91 5.11 14.81
C ALA A 123 9.07 4.26 14.27
N SER A 124 9.02 2.93 14.41
CA SER A 124 10.06 2.06 13.87
C SER A 124 10.15 2.16 12.35
N VAL A 125 9.03 2.37 11.65
CA VAL A 125 9.02 2.62 10.19
C VAL A 125 9.83 3.88 9.85
N MET A 126 9.75 4.94 10.67
CA MET A 126 10.54 6.15 10.48
C MET A 126 12.04 5.88 10.71
N HIS A 127 12.38 5.17 11.78
CA HIS A 127 13.78 4.82 12.10
C HIS A 127 14.39 3.84 11.07
N MET A 128 13.61 2.91 10.52
CA MET A 128 14.05 2.02 9.44
C MET A 128 14.53 2.81 8.22
N GLY A 129 13.84 3.90 7.88
CA GLY A 129 14.26 4.80 6.80
C GLY A 129 15.56 5.56 7.04
N CYS A 130 16.09 5.50 8.27
CA CYS A 130 17.35 6.13 8.66
C CYS A 130 18.53 5.14 8.69
N MET A 131 18.28 3.84 8.57
CA MET A 131 19.33 2.81 8.58
C MET A 131 20.24 2.97 7.36
N LYS A 132 21.55 3.08 7.60
CA LYS A 132 22.55 3.29 6.54
C LYS A 132 23.38 2.05 6.32
N PHE A 133 23.73 1.84 5.06
CA PHE A 133 24.53 0.73 4.59
C PHE A 133 25.54 1.25 3.59
N LYS A 134 26.66 0.56 3.46
CA LYS A 134 27.72 0.89 2.50
C LYS A 134 28.27 -0.36 1.85
N GLN A 135 28.99 -0.16 0.76
CA GLN A 135 29.74 -1.20 0.07
C GLN A 135 31.24 -0.96 0.30
N ARG A 136 31.97 -1.97 0.73
CA ARG A 136 33.41 -1.85 1.01
C ARG A 136 34.24 -2.24 -0.20
N GLY A 137 34.85 -1.25 -0.85
CA GLY A 137 35.81 -1.47 -1.94
C GLY A 137 35.18 -2.15 -3.16
N ARG A 138 35.73 -3.30 -3.58
CA ARG A 138 35.25 -4.07 -4.74
C ARG A 138 34.36 -5.27 -4.36
N GLU A 139 34.09 -5.49 -3.08
CA GLU A 139 33.18 -6.56 -2.65
C GLU A 139 31.74 -6.15 -3.00
N GLU A 140 30.96 -7.05 -3.61
CA GLU A 140 29.54 -6.78 -3.93
C GLU A 140 28.65 -6.73 -2.69
N GLN A 141 29.11 -7.30 -1.57
CA GLN A 141 28.34 -7.39 -0.34
C GLN A 141 28.27 -6.05 0.41
N ALA A 142 27.07 -5.72 0.92
CA ALA A 142 26.85 -4.59 1.80
C ALA A 142 27.32 -4.86 3.24
N GLU A 143 27.66 -3.79 3.94
CA GLU A 143 27.87 -3.74 5.39
C GLU A 143 27.07 -2.58 6.01
N ALA A 144 26.83 -2.64 7.32
CA ALA A 144 26.18 -1.56 8.05
C ALA A 144 27.09 -0.32 8.10
N ASP A 145 26.50 0.88 7.98
CA ASP A 145 27.20 2.15 8.13
C ASP A 145 26.70 2.89 9.38
N GLY A 146 27.07 2.36 10.54
CA GLY A 146 26.48 2.71 11.83
C GLY A 146 25.36 1.77 12.23
N THR A 147 25.08 1.67 13.54
CA THR A 147 24.09 0.74 14.09
C THR A 147 22.97 1.40 14.89
N ALA A 148 23.13 2.66 15.29
CA ALA A 148 22.26 3.36 16.24
C ALA A 148 20.78 3.37 15.81
N GLU A 149 20.49 3.59 14.53
CA GLU A 149 19.14 3.60 13.98
C GLU A 149 18.51 2.21 14.03
N GLY A 150 19.26 1.18 13.65
CA GLY A 150 18.82 -0.22 13.76
C GLY A 150 18.62 -0.69 15.20
N GLU A 151 19.41 -0.20 16.15
CA GLU A 151 19.22 -0.47 17.58
C GLU A 151 17.92 0.15 18.11
N ARG A 152 17.56 1.36 17.65
CA ARG A 152 16.25 1.96 17.96
C ARG A 152 15.11 1.14 17.37
N VAL A 153 15.21 0.72 16.11
CA VAL A 153 14.24 -0.17 15.46
C VAL A 153 14.07 -1.46 16.27
N ALA A 154 15.18 -2.13 16.60
CA ALA A 154 15.16 -3.37 17.35
C ALA A 154 14.52 -3.19 18.74
N LYS A 155 14.83 -2.10 19.44
CA LYS A 155 14.22 -1.79 20.75
C LYS A 155 12.70 -1.59 20.65
N LEU A 156 12.22 -0.83 19.66
CA LEU A 156 10.78 -0.57 19.46
C LEU A 156 10.01 -1.82 19.06
N LEU A 157 10.61 -2.66 18.23
CA LEU A 157 10.02 -3.90 17.71
C LEU A 157 10.25 -5.12 18.62
N GLY A 158 11.00 -4.97 19.71
CA GLY A 158 11.30 -6.07 20.63
C GLY A 158 12.18 -7.16 20.01
N LEU A 159 13.20 -6.76 19.24
CA LEU A 159 14.12 -7.63 18.50
C LEU A 159 15.54 -7.49 19.04
N GLU A 160 16.40 -8.43 18.65
CA GLU A 160 17.85 -8.30 18.83
C GLU A 160 18.47 -7.57 17.61
N ALA A 161 19.28 -6.54 17.86
CA ALA A 161 19.80 -5.64 16.84
C ALA A 161 20.90 -6.27 15.95
N ALA A 162 21.82 -7.04 16.51
CA ALA A 162 22.84 -7.76 15.76
C ALA A 162 22.23 -8.79 14.78
N ASP A 163 21.20 -9.52 15.20
CA ASP A 163 20.45 -10.45 14.38
C ASP A 163 19.66 -9.71 13.30
N LEU A 164 19.09 -8.53 13.60
CA LEU A 164 18.41 -7.70 12.60
C LEU A 164 19.38 -7.33 11.45
N TYR A 165 20.57 -6.80 11.78
CA TYR A 165 21.57 -6.47 10.76
C TYR A 165 22.08 -7.71 10.02
N LYS A 166 22.33 -8.81 10.75
CA LYS A 166 22.74 -10.08 10.14
C LYS A 166 21.69 -10.59 9.14
N ASN A 167 20.41 -10.56 9.50
CA ASN A 167 19.33 -11.07 8.66
C ASN A 167 19.05 -10.15 7.45
N LEU A 168 19.30 -8.83 7.57
CA LEU A 168 19.23 -7.90 6.45
C LEU A 168 20.38 -8.09 5.46
N LEU A 169 21.62 -8.20 5.96
CA LEU A 169 22.83 -8.29 5.14
C LEU A 169 23.09 -9.68 4.57
N LYS A 170 22.73 -10.72 5.34
CA LYS A 170 22.99 -12.14 5.11
C LYS A 170 21.77 -13.00 5.46
N PRO A 171 20.60 -12.80 4.81
CA PRO A 171 19.43 -13.64 5.05
C PRO A 171 19.71 -15.10 4.71
N ARG A 172 18.96 -16.00 5.36
CA ARG A 172 18.96 -17.42 5.04
C ARG A 172 17.85 -17.67 4.03
N ILE A 173 18.13 -18.37 2.93
CA ILE A 173 17.14 -18.66 1.91
C ILE A 173 16.94 -20.17 1.85
N LYS A 174 15.68 -20.59 1.78
CA LYS A 174 15.34 -22.00 1.62
C LYS A 174 15.59 -22.41 0.18
N VAL A 175 16.54 -23.31 -0.03
CA VAL A 175 16.87 -23.91 -1.33
C VAL A 175 16.58 -25.40 -1.23
N GLY A 176 15.42 -25.82 -1.75
CA GLY A 176 14.91 -27.16 -1.51
C GLY A 176 14.60 -27.39 -0.02
N ASN A 177 15.32 -28.31 0.61
CA ASN A 177 15.16 -28.64 2.04
C ASN A 177 16.22 -27.98 2.94
N GLU A 178 17.20 -27.26 2.38
CA GLU A 178 18.29 -26.65 3.15
C GLU A 178 18.16 -25.13 3.20
N PHE A 179 18.78 -24.52 4.21
CA PHE A 179 18.86 -23.08 4.37
C PHE A 179 20.29 -22.60 4.08
N VAL A 180 20.44 -21.82 3.01
CA VAL A 180 21.72 -21.25 2.58
C VAL A 180 21.77 -19.77 2.92
N THR A 181 22.87 -19.32 3.51
CA THR A 181 23.10 -17.89 3.78
C THR A 181 23.51 -17.19 2.49
N GLN A 182 22.77 -16.16 2.07
CA GLN A 182 23.08 -15.37 0.88
C GLN A 182 23.45 -13.94 1.27
N GLY A 183 24.61 -13.45 0.81
CA GLY A 183 24.97 -12.05 0.95
C GLY A 183 24.12 -11.15 0.04
N ARG A 184 23.77 -9.97 0.53
CA ARG A 184 23.05 -8.94 -0.24
C ARG A 184 23.96 -7.78 -0.59
N ASN A 185 23.77 -7.21 -1.78
CA ASN A 185 24.41 -5.96 -2.15
C ASN A 185 23.68 -4.74 -1.57
N LEU A 186 24.30 -3.56 -1.68
CA LEU A 186 23.78 -2.32 -1.07
C LEU A 186 22.32 -2.03 -1.46
N ASN A 187 22.03 -2.08 -2.76
CA ASN A 187 20.69 -1.78 -3.27
C ASN A 187 19.66 -2.80 -2.77
N GLN A 188 19.99 -4.09 -2.78
CA GLN A 188 19.11 -5.15 -2.27
C GLN A 188 18.74 -4.95 -0.80
N VAL A 189 19.70 -4.52 0.04
CA VAL A 189 19.44 -4.26 1.45
C VAL A 189 18.54 -3.04 1.62
N ILE A 190 18.82 -1.94 0.93
CA ILE A 190 17.99 -0.72 0.97
C ILE A 190 16.56 -1.03 0.54
N TYR A 191 16.38 -1.77 -0.57
CA TYR A 191 15.06 -2.18 -1.03
C TYR A 191 14.35 -3.10 -0.03
N SER A 192 15.09 -4.03 0.61
CA SER A 192 14.52 -4.89 1.65
C SER A 192 14.02 -4.09 2.85
N VAL A 193 14.76 -3.08 3.31
CA VAL A 193 14.33 -2.19 4.41
C VAL A 193 13.08 -1.41 4.02
N GLY A 194 13.01 -0.89 2.79
CA GLY A 194 11.81 -0.22 2.26
C GLY A 194 10.60 -1.16 2.18
N ALA A 195 10.78 -2.39 1.67
CA ALA A 195 9.73 -3.39 1.58
C ALA A 195 9.20 -3.79 2.96
N LEU A 196 10.09 -4.06 3.92
CA LEU A 196 9.71 -4.36 5.31
C LEU A 196 8.94 -3.20 5.95
N SER A 197 9.38 -1.96 5.74
CA SER A 197 8.72 -0.76 6.28
C SER A 197 7.28 -0.60 5.75
N LYS A 198 7.10 -0.77 4.43
CA LYS A 198 5.78 -0.78 3.80
C LYS A 198 4.91 -1.94 4.32
N GLY A 199 5.49 -3.13 4.47
CA GLY A 199 4.80 -4.33 4.95
C GLY A 199 4.34 -4.20 6.40
N VAL A 200 5.18 -3.67 7.28
CA VAL A 200 4.85 -3.38 8.68
C VAL A 200 3.68 -2.40 8.77
N PHE A 201 3.72 -1.29 8.02
CA PHE A 201 2.66 -0.29 8.04
C PHE A 201 1.32 -0.82 7.48
N ASP A 202 1.36 -1.57 6.36
CA ASP A 202 0.16 -2.21 5.78
C ASP A 202 -0.51 -3.18 6.76
N ARG A 203 0.30 -4.01 7.43
CA ARG A 203 -0.17 -5.00 8.40
C ARG A 203 -0.73 -4.35 9.66
N LEU A 204 -0.07 -3.28 10.14
CA LEU A 204 -0.60 -2.47 11.24
C LEU A 204 -1.95 -1.85 10.88
N PHE A 205 -2.09 -1.28 9.68
CA PHE A 205 -3.34 -0.69 9.22
C PHE A 205 -4.48 -1.72 9.17
N LYS A 206 -4.23 -2.93 8.65
CA LYS A 206 -5.22 -4.03 8.65
C LYS A 206 -5.65 -4.42 10.06
N PHE A 207 -4.72 -4.46 11.02
CA PHE A 207 -5.03 -4.70 12.43
C PHE A 207 -5.93 -3.59 13.01
N LEU A 208 -5.62 -2.32 12.74
CA LEU A 208 -6.45 -1.20 13.19
C LEU A 208 -7.90 -1.31 12.68
N VAL A 209 -8.09 -1.66 11.41
CA VAL A 209 -9.43 -1.88 10.83
C VAL A 209 -10.15 -3.05 11.52
N LYS A 210 -9.44 -4.16 11.77
CA LYS A 210 -9.98 -5.30 12.51
C LYS A 210 -10.48 -4.88 13.90
N LYS A 211 -9.66 -4.14 14.66
CA LYS A 211 -10.04 -3.62 15.99
C LYS A 211 -11.24 -2.67 15.93
N CYS A 212 -11.30 -1.78 14.94
CA CYS A 212 -12.49 -0.95 14.72
C CYS A 212 -13.74 -1.80 14.47
N ASN A 213 -13.65 -2.85 13.64
CA ASN A 213 -14.78 -3.74 13.36
C ASN A 213 -15.25 -4.52 14.59
N GLU A 214 -14.36 -4.89 15.51
CA GLU A 214 -14.73 -5.54 16.77
C GLU A 214 -15.69 -4.66 17.59
N THR A 215 -15.52 -3.33 17.55
CA THR A 215 -16.41 -2.37 18.24
C THR A 215 -17.76 -2.18 17.56
N LEU A 216 -17.84 -2.40 16.24
CA LEU A 216 -19.05 -2.23 15.43
C LEU A 216 -19.93 -3.49 15.36
N ASP A 217 -19.40 -4.63 15.78
CA ASP A 217 -20.10 -5.91 15.74
C ASP A 217 -21.07 -6.08 16.91
N THR A 218 -22.37 -6.09 16.62
CA THR A 218 -23.43 -6.20 17.63
C THR A 218 -23.85 -7.65 17.92
N LYS A 219 -23.26 -8.65 17.24
CA LYS A 219 -23.67 -10.08 17.30
C LYS A 219 -25.14 -10.37 16.93
N GLN A 220 -25.87 -9.37 16.44
CA GLN A 220 -27.24 -9.54 15.93
C GLN A 220 -27.25 -10.32 14.60
N LYS A 221 -28.37 -10.98 14.30
CA LYS A 221 -28.55 -11.67 13.01
C LYS A 221 -28.58 -10.64 11.88
N ARG A 222 -27.62 -10.75 10.95
CA ARG A 222 -27.52 -9.94 9.73
C ARG A 222 -28.27 -10.65 8.60
N GLN A 223 -29.04 -9.90 7.80
CA GLN A 223 -29.77 -10.45 6.64
C GLN A 223 -29.43 -9.71 5.34
N HIS A 224 -29.42 -8.38 5.39
CA HIS A 224 -29.06 -7.53 4.25
C HIS A 224 -28.05 -6.46 4.70
N PHE A 225 -27.37 -5.82 3.76
CA PHE A 225 -26.55 -4.66 4.06
C PHE A 225 -26.68 -3.59 2.97
N ILE A 226 -26.45 -2.34 3.34
CA ILE A 226 -26.19 -1.24 2.40
C ILE A 226 -24.70 -0.95 2.48
N GLY A 227 -24.02 -1.09 1.34
CA GLY A 227 -22.59 -0.85 1.22
C GLY A 227 -22.30 0.58 0.78
N VAL A 228 -21.50 1.31 1.53
CA VAL A 228 -21.01 2.64 1.19
C VAL A 228 -19.54 2.52 0.79
N LEU A 229 -19.26 2.69 -0.49
CA LEU A 229 -17.89 2.68 -1.02
C LEU A 229 -17.34 4.10 -1.06
N ASP A 230 -16.25 4.32 -0.34
CA ASP A 230 -15.47 5.55 -0.28
C ASP A 230 -14.04 5.21 -0.75
N ILE A 231 -13.71 5.55 -1.99
CA ILE A 231 -12.40 5.32 -2.59
C ILE A 231 -11.90 6.61 -3.25
N ALA A 232 -10.58 6.76 -3.36
CA ALA A 232 -10.01 7.88 -4.10
C ALA A 232 -10.51 7.89 -5.56
N GLY A 233 -10.92 9.06 -6.03
CA GLY A 233 -11.33 9.27 -7.41
C GLY A 233 -10.16 9.16 -8.40
N PHE A 234 -10.49 9.28 -9.68
CA PHE A 234 -9.53 9.26 -10.78
C PHE A 234 -8.45 10.36 -10.63
N GLU A 235 -7.17 10.02 -10.79
CA GLU A 235 -6.03 10.92 -10.57
C GLU A 235 -5.29 11.23 -11.88
N ILE A 236 -5.17 12.53 -12.19
CA ILE A 236 -4.39 13.04 -13.34
C ILE A 236 -3.44 14.14 -12.86
N PHE A 237 -2.16 13.80 -12.76
CA PHE A 237 -1.08 14.70 -12.36
C PHE A 237 -0.09 14.92 -13.49
N ASP A 238 0.88 15.83 -13.27
CA ASP A 238 2.00 16.03 -14.20
C ASP A 238 2.96 14.83 -14.20
N TYR A 239 3.00 14.07 -13.09
CA TYR A 239 3.72 12.80 -12.96
C TYR A 239 2.75 11.71 -12.47
N ASN A 240 2.50 10.70 -13.30
CA ASN A 240 1.62 9.56 -12.98
C ASN A 240 2.47 8.28 -12.94
N GLY A 241 2.61 7.67 -11.75
CA GLY A 241 3.36 6.45 -11.55
C GLY A 241 2.48 5.20 -11.54
N PHE A 242 3.02 4.11 -10.98
CA PHE A 242 2.33 2.84 -10.82
C PHE A 242 1.08 2.98 -9.95
N GLU A 243 1.16 3.78 -8.90
CA GLU A 243 0.08 4.04 -7.96
C GLU A 243 -1.11 4.72 -8.67
N GLN A 244 -0.83 5.70 -9.55
CA GLN A 244 -1.86 6.33 -10.39
C GLN A 244 -2.48 5.33 -11.37
N LEU A 245 -1.70 4.42 -11.97
CA LEU A 245 -2.27 3.38 -12.82
C LEU A 245 -3.26 2.51 -12.03
N CYS A 246 -2.88 2.05 -10.84
CA CYS A 246 -3.73 1.19 -10.01
C CYS A 246 -5.05 1.86 -9.61
N ILE A 247 -5.01 3.13 -9.18
CA ILE A 247 -6.22 3.85 -8.78
C ILE A 247 -7.10 4.21 -9.99
N ASN A 248 -6.50 4.59 -11.12
CA ASN A 248 -7.22 4.90 -12.35
C ASN A 248 -7.86 3.65 -12.94
N PHE A 249 -7.17 2.51 -12.92
CA PHE A 249 -7.73 1.21 -13.29
C PHE A 249 -8.94 0.83 -12.42
N THR A 250 -8.83 1.03 -11.10
CA THR A 250 -9.96 0.81 -10.19
C THR A 250 -11.15 1.70 -10.55
N ASN A 251 -10.90 2.99 -10.83
CA ASN A 251 -11.96 3.93 -11.25
C ASN A 251 -12.55 3.57 -12.62
N GLU A 252 -11.76 3.04 -13.56
CA GLU A 252 -12.25 2.54 -14.85
C GLU A 252 -13.29 1.41 -14.63
N LYS A 253 -12.99 0.46 -13.74
CA LYS A 253 -13.92 -0.61 -13.37
C LYS A 253 -15.16 -0.10 -12.63
N LEU A 254 -15.00 0.87 -11.73
CA LEU A 254 -16.13 1.48 -11.03
C LEU A 254 -17.06 2.22 -11.99
N GLN A 255 -16.50 2.92 -12.98
CA GLN A 255 -17.28 3.57 -14.02
C GLN A 255 -17.98 2.52 -14.91
N GLN A 256 -17.32 1.41 -15.25
CA GLN A 256 -17.96 0.32 -15.98
C GLN A 256 -19.11 -0.30 -15.20
N PHE A 257 -18.93 -0.54 -13.90
CA PHE A 257 -19.98 -1.01 -13.02
C PHE A 257 -21.16 -0.04 -12.95
N PHE A 258 -20.89 1.26 -12.83
CA PHE A 258 -21.91 2.31 -12.85
C PHE A 258 -22.69 2.30 -14.16
N ASN A 259 -22.00 2.30 -15.31
CA ASN A 259 -22.63 2.25 -16.62
C ASN A 259 -23.53 1.01 -16.71
N HIS A 260 -22.99 -0.18 -16.44
CA HIS A 260 -23.76 -1.41 -16.52
C HIS A 260 -25.00 -1.38 -15.63
N HIS A 261 -24.87 -0.94 -14.37
CA HIS A 261 -25.98 -0.92 -13.43
C HIS A 261 -27.06 0.11 -13.78
N MET A 262 -26.64 1.35 -14.11
CA MET A 262 -27.57 2.42 -14.47
C MET A 262 -28.36 2.05 -15.72
N PHE A 263 -27.67 1.59 -16.77
CA PHE A 263 -28.32 1.32 -18.05
C PHE A 263 -29.14 0.04 -18.05
N VAL A 264 -28.74 -1.01 -17.31
CA VAL A 264 -29.58 -2.23 -17.21
C VAL A 264 -30.87 -1.93 -16.46
N LEU A 265 -30.80 -1.22 -15.33
CA LEU A 265 -32.00 -0.85 -14.56
C LEU A 265 -32.92 0.09 -15.33
N GLU A 266 -32.36 1.09 -16.03
CA GLU A 266 -33.17 1.97 -16.89
C GLU A 266 -33.86 1.19 -18.00
N GLN A 267 -33.18 0.25 -18.65
CA GLN A 267 -33.77 -0.56 -19.72
C GLN A 267 -34.86 -1.52 -19.21
N GLU A 268 -34.66 -2.10 -18.01
CA GLU A 268 -35.72 -2.87 -17.34
C GLU A 268 -36.94 -2.01 -17.02
N GLU A 269 -36.76 -0.73 -16.68
CA GLU A 269 -37.85 0.23 -16.47
C GLU A 269 -38.56 0.60 -17.77
N TYR A 270 -37.83 0.94 -18.84
CA TYR A 270 -38.41 1.21 -20.16
C TYR A 270 -39.25 0.03 -20.67
N THR A 271 -38.74 -1.19 -20.49
CA THR A 271 -39.46 -2.42 -20.84
C THR A 271 -40.73 -2.60 -20.01
N ARG A 272 -40.68 -2.28 -18.71
CA ARG A 272 -41.83 -2.38 -17.80
C ARG A 272 -42.92 -1.37 -18.14
N GLU A 273 -42.55 -0.16 -18.52
CA GLU A 273 -43.45 0.92 -18.91
C GLU A 273 -43.94 0.78 -20.37
N GLY A 274 -43.45 -0.21 -21.12
CA GLY A 274 -43.83 -0.45 -22.51
C GLY A 274 -43.36 0.66 -23.46
N ILE A 275 -42.25 1.31 -23.14
CA ILE A 275 -41.64 2.35 -23.96
C ILE A 275 -40.63 1.69 -24.89
N ASP A 276 -40.76 1.94 -26.20
CA ASP A 276 -39.80 1.46 -27.20
C ASP A 276 -38.43 2.09 -26.96
N TRP A 277 -37.45 1.26 -26.64
CA TRP A 277 -36.05 1.64 -26.44
C TRP A 277 -35.13 0.75 -27.27
N GLU A 278 -34.21 1.36 -28.02
CA GLU A 278 -33.18 0.63 -28.79
C GLU A 278 -32.03 0.24 -27.85
N PHE A 279 -31.76 -1.07 -27.73
CA PHE A 279 -30.74 -1.59 -26.82
C PHE A 279 -29.35 -1.09 -27.25
N ILE A 280 -28.70 -0.31 -26.38
CA ILE A 280 -27.31 0.14 -26.54
C ILE A 280 -26.51 -0.43 -25.36
N ASP A 281 -25.50 -1.25 -25.66
CA ASP A 281 -24.61 -1.82 -24.63
C ASP A 281 -23.51 -0.84 -24.23
N PHE A 282 -23.83 0.03 -23.28
CA PHE A 282 -22.87 0.95 -22.66
C PHE A 282 -21.86 0.26 -21.73
N GLY A 283 -22.00 -1.04 -21.48
CA GLY A 283 -21.07 -1.84 -20.67
C GLY A 283 -19.73 -2.12 -21.37
N MET A 284 -19.69 -1.98 -22.70
CA MET A 284 -18.54 -2.31 -23.54
C MET A 284 -17.57 -1.14 -23.79
N ASP A 285 -18.00 0.11 -23.59
CA ASP A 285 -17.20 1.31 -23.93
C ASP A 285 -15.86 1.39 -23.16
N LEU A 286 -15.84 0.84 -21.95
CA LEU A 286 -14.68 0.86 -21.04
C LEU A 286 -13.89 -0.45 -21.09
N LEU A 287 -14.46 -1.50 -21.70
CA LEU A 287 -13.89 -2.84 -21.70
C LEU A 287 -12.51 -2.87 -22.35
N ALA A 288 -12.34 -2.18 -23.48
CA ALA A 288 -11.06 -2.13 -24.19
C ALA A 288 -9.92 -1.52 -23.32
N CYS A 289 -10.23 -0.51 -22.50
CA CYS A 289 -9.26 0.07 -21.56
C CYS A 289 -8.94 -0.88 -20.40
N ILE A 290 -9.97 -1.54 -19.85
CA ILE A 290 -9.83 -2.49 -18.75
C ILE A 290 -9.00 -3.71 -19.20
N GLU A 291 -9.32 -4.26 -20.36
CA GLU A 291 -8.63 -5.42 -20.92
C GLU A 291 -7.17 -5.14 -21.25
N LEU A 292 -6.86 -3.95 -21.77
CA LEU A 292 -5.48 -3.49 -21.97
C LEU A 292 -4.65 -3.57 -20.68
N ILE A 293 -5.27 -3.36 -19.52
CA ILE A 293 -4.57 -3.32 -18.23
C ILE A 293 -4.45 -4.73 -17.63
N GLU A 294 -5.54 -5.52 -17.60
CA GLU A 294 -5.59 -6.74 -16.78
C GLU A 294 -5.53 -8.08 -17.52
N LYS A 295 -5.82 -8.11 -18.83
CA LYS A 295 -5.83 -9.39 -19.56
C LYS A 295 -4.41 -9.94 -19.70
N PRO A 296 -4.25 -11.24 -20.01
CA PRO A 296 -2.96 -11.79 -20.39
C PRO A 296 -2.32 -10.96 -21.50
N MET A 297 -1.01 -10.71 -21.40
CA MET A 297 -0.28 -9.78 -22.29
C MET A 297 -0.75 -8.33 -22.21
N GLY A 298 -1.56 -7.95 -21.23
CA GLY A 298 -1.86 -6.57 -20.87
C GLY A 298 -0.75 -5.94 -20.01
N ILE A 299 -0.93 -4.69 -19.62
CA ILE A 299 0.10 -3.91 -18.92
C ILE A 299 0.57 -4.57 -17.63
N LEU A 300 -0.36 -5.02 -16.77
CA LEU A 300 -0.01 -5.65 -15.48
C LEU A 300 0.62 -7.03 -15.67
N SER A 301 0.13 -7.82 -16.63
CA SER A 301 0.70 -9.12 -16.97
C SER A 301 2.14 -8.99 -17.48
N ILE A 302 2.41 -8.02 -18.36
CA ILE A 302 3.78 -7.76 -18.84
C ILE A 302 4.68 -7.28 -17.70
N LEU A 303 4.17 -6.43 -16.80
CA LEU A 303 4.91 -5.96 -15.63
C LEU A 303 5.32 -7.13 -14.71
N GLU A 304 4.39 -8.04 -14.41
CA GLU A 304 4.64 -9.22 -13.58
C GLU A 304 5.70 -10.13 -14.21
N GLU A 305 5.58 -10.44 -15.50
CA GLU A 305 6.56 -11.24 -16.21
C GLU A 305 7.96 -10.60 -16.20
N GLU A 306 8.07 -9.32 -16.58
CA GLU A 306 9.35 -8.61 -16.63
C GLU A 306 9.97 -8.50 -15.23
N SER A 307 9.16 -8.39 -14.18
CA SER A 307 9.63 -8.33 -12.79
C SER A 307 10.34 -9.63 -12.34
N MET A 308 10.05 -10.77 -13.00
CA MET A 308 10.67 -12.06 -12.70
C MET A 308 12.06 -12.22 -13.34
N PHE A 309 12.40 -11.41 -14.35
CA PHE A 309 13.68 -11.50 -15.05
C PHE A 309 14.74 -10.60 -14.38
N PRO A 310 15.84 -11.16 -13.82
CA PRO A 310 16.83 -10.36 -13.09
C PRO A 310 17.55 -9.29 -13.93
N LYS A 311 17.52 -9.41 -15.25
CA LYS A 311 18.15 -8.47 -16.20
C LYS A 311 17.16 -7.51 -16.86
N ALA A 312 15.87 -7.61 -16.54
CA ALA A 312 14.89 -6.66 -17.03
C ALA A 312 15.17 -5.27 -16.48
N THR A 313 14.90 -4.25 -17.29
CA THR A 313 15.07 -2.84 -16.95
C THR A 313 13.80 -2.10 -17.34
N ASP A 314 13.57 -0.90 -16.78
CA ASP A 314 12.42 -0.07 -17.16
C ASP A 314 12.34 0.14 -18.69
N LYS A 315 13.49 0.17 -19.36
CA LYS A 315 13.58 0.27 -20.83
C LYS A 315 13.11 -1.00 -21.55
N THR A 316 13.50 -2.20 -21.08
CA THR A 316 13.01 -3.45 -21.71
C THR A 316 11.51 -3.60 -21.50
N PHE A 317 11.01 -3.17 -20.35
CA PHE A 317 9.58 -3.14 -20.06
C PHE A 317 8.83 -2.16 -20.98
N GLU A 318 9.33 -0.93 -21.14
CA GLU A 318 8.79 0.06 -22.09
C GLU A 318 8.74 -0.50 -23.52
N GLU A 319 9.85 -1.06 -24.01
CA GLU A 319 9.94 -1.63 -25.36
C GLU A 319 8.90 -2.74 -25.56
N LYS A 320 8.72 -3.62 -24.56
CA LYS A 320 7.73 -4.71 -24.62
C LYS A 320 6.29 -4.17 -24.63
N LEU A 321 5.96 -3.13 -23.85
CA LEU A 321 4.65 -2.48 -23.89
C LEU A 321 4.38 -1.84 -25.26
N MET A 322 5.33 -1.05 -25.76
CA MET A 322 5.22 -0.37 -27.05
C MET A 322 5.03 -1.37 -28.20
N ASN A 323 5.82 -2.44 -28.24
CA ASN A 323 5.76 -3.45 -29.29
C ASN A 323 4.44 -4.25 -29.28
N ASN A 324 3.86 -4.49 -28.10
CA ASN A 324 2.63 -5.26 -27.96
C ASN A 324 1.36 -4.44 -28.20
N HIS A 325 1.34 -3.16 -27.85
CA HIS A 325 0.10 -2.38 -27.82
C HIS A 325 0.04 -1.20 -28.78
N LEU A 326 1.16 -0.57 -29.13
CA LEU A 326 1.13 0.64 -29.97
C LEU A 326 0.60 0.31 -31.38
N GLY A 327 -0.51 0.96 -31.75
CA GLY A 327 -1.19 0.72 -33.03
C GLY A 327 -1.98 -0.59 -33.10
N LYS A 328 -2.02 -1.37 -32.01
CA LYS A 328 -2.74 -2.65 -31.90
C LYS A 328 -3.88 -2.58 -30.89
N SER A 329 -3.71 -1.82 -29.81
CA SER A 329 -4.72 -1.61 -28.76
C SER A 329 -5.25 -0.16 -28.85
N PRO A 330 -6.57 0.05 -28.96
CA PRO A 330 -7.14 1.37 -29.23
C PRO A 330 -6.90 2.40 -28.11
N ASN A 331 -6.88 1.94 -26.85
CA ASN A 331 -6.66 2.81 -25.69
C ASN A 331 -5.17 3.07 -25.41
N PHE A 332 -4.22 2.42 -26.11
CA PHE A 332 -2.79 2.61 -25.87
C PHE A 332 -2.19 3.63 -26.85
N GLN A 333 -1.55 4.66 -26.31
CA GLN A 333 -1.06 5.81 -27.08
C GLN A 333 0.39 6.17 -26.72
N LYS A 334 1.04 6.92 -27.62
CA LYS A 334 2.31 7.59 -27.28
C LYS A 334 2.06 8.65 -26.20
N PRO A 335 3.04 8.86 -25.30
CA PRO A 335 2.91 9.87 -24.25
C PRO A 335 2.83 11.27 -24.86
N LYS A 336 2.17 12.19 -24.16
CA LYS A 336 2.21 13.62 -24.52
C LYS A 336 3.64 14.15 -24.33
N PRO A 337 4.11 15.10 -25.17
CA PRO A 337 5.39 15.75 -24.94
C PRO A 337 5.48 16.32 -23.52
N PRO A 338 6.61 16.17 -22.82
CA PRO A 338 6.75 16.68 -21.47
C PRO A 338 6.64 18.20 -21.44
N LYS A 339 6.01 18.72 -20.39
CA LYS A 339 6.09 20.16 -20.08
C LYS A 339 7.54 20.54 -19.72
N PRO A 340 7.96 21.79 -19.95
CA PRO A 340 9.28 22.26 -19.53
C PRO A 340 9.53 21.98 -18.04
N GLY A 341 10.63 21.28 -17.73
CA GLY A 341 11.00 20.91 -16.36
C GLY A 341 10.36 19.62 -15.82
N CYS A 342 9.48 18.96 -16.58
CA CYS A 342 8.93 17.66 -16.23
C CYS A 342 9.68 16.52 -16.95
N GLN A 343 9.80 15.36 -16.30
CA GLN A 343 10.34 14.17 -16.94
C GLN A 343 9.41 13.66 -18.04
N ALA A 344 9.97 13.09 -19.10
CA ALA A 344 9.19 12.42 -20.14
C ALA A 344 8.47 11.20 -19.56
N ALA A 345 7.19 11.05 -19.92
CA ALA A 345 6.45 9.81 -19.71
C ALA A 345 6.83 8.77 -20.78
N HIS A 346 6.50 7.51 -20.53
CA HIS A 346 6.88 6.41 -21.42
C HIS A 346 5.71 6.03 -22.33
N PHE A 347 4.47 6.00 -21.83
CA PHE A 347 3.27 5.67 -22.60
C PHE A 347 2.05 6.47 -22.10
N ALA A 348 0.93 6.40 -22.83
CA ALA A 348 -0.34 6.94 -22.38
C ALA A 348 -1.50 5.97 -22.58
N ILE A 349 -2.52 6.10 -21.73
CA ILE A 349 -3.78 5.36 -21.84
C ILE A 349 -4.91 6.37 -22.03
N SER A 350 -5.80 6.09 -22.98
CA SER A 350 -7.07 6.80 -23.14
C SER A 350 -8.12 6.20 -22.21
N HIS A 351 -8.27 6.78 -21.02
CA HIS A 351 -9.29 6.43 -20.04
C HIS A 351 -10.60 7.20 -20.30
N TYR A 352 -11.69 6.80 -19.65
CA TYR A 352 -12.95 7.56 -19.69
C TYR A 352 -12.82 9.01 -19.24
N ALA A 353 -11.95 9.28 -18.27
CA ALA A 353 -11.70 10.62 -17.72
C ALA A 353 -10.68 11.43 -18.56
N GLY A 354 -10.12 10.83 -19.62
CA GLY A 354 -9.18 11.47 -20.54
C GLY A 354 -7.85 10.74 -20.68
N VAL A 355 -6.96 11.30 -21.51
CA VAL A 355 -5.66 10.70 -21.81
C VAL A 355 -4.64 11.01 -20.71
N VAL A 356 -4.14 9.96 -20.04
CA VAL A 356 -3.15 10.03 -18.96
C VAL A 356 -1.81 9.48 -19.46
N SER A 357 -0.73 10.23 -19.27
CA SER A 357 0.63 9.79 -19.57
C SER A 357 1.32 9.25 -18.31
N TYR A 358 1.86 8.04 -18.39
CA TYR A 358 2.45 7.30 -17.27
C TYR A 358 3.96 7.21 -17.38
N ASN A 359 4.62 7.38 -16.25
CA ASN A 359 6.06 7.19 -16.09
C ASN A 359 6.31 5.82 -15.43
N LEU A 360 7.01 4.93 -16.16
CA LEU A 360 7.32 3.55 -15.77
C LEU A 360 8.52 3.41 -14.83
N THR A 361 9.24 4.50 -14.55
CA THR A 361 10.50 4.43 -13.81
C THR A 361 10.29 3.79 -12.43
N GLY A 362 11.05 2.72 -12.16
CA GLY A 362 11.01 1.95 -10.93
C GLY A 362 9.80 1.03 -10.76
N TRP A 363 8.95 0.83 -11.78
CA TRP A 363 7.78 -0.06 -11.65
C TRP A 363 8.17 -1.51 -11.39
N LEU A 364 9.20 -2.02 -12.08
CA LEU A 364 9.68 -3.39 -11.88
C LEU A 364 10.10 -3.62 -10.43
N GLU A 365 10.83 -2.66 -9.85
CA GLU A 365 11.28 -2.75 -8.46
C GLU A 365 10.12 -2.58 -7.47
N LYS A 366 9.17 -1.68 -7.76
CA LYS A 366 7.96 -1.51 -6.94
C LYS A 366 7.09 -2.77 -6.92
N ASN A 367 7.02 -3.49 -8.03
CA ASN A 367 6.18 -4.68 -8.19
C ASN A 367 6.79 -5.94 -7.56
N LYS A 368 8.12 -6.07 -7.53
CA LYS A 368 8.79 -7.24 -6.92
C LYS A 368 8.43 -7.41 -5.44
N ASP A 369 8.30 -6.30 -4.71
CA ASP A 369 8.02 -6.17 -3.25
C ASP A 369 8.45 -7.37 -2.36
N PRO A 370 9.67 -7.96 -2.51
CA PRO A 370 9.98 -9.19 -1.82
C PRO A 370 10.29 -8.87 -0.36
N LEU A 371 9.45 -9.35 0.55
CA LEU A 371 9.74 -9.29 1.97
C LEU A 371 10.91 -10.22 2.30
N ASN A 372 11.80 -9.77 3.19
CA ASN A 372 12.87 -10.62 3.69
C ASN A 372 12.31 -11.57 4.74
N ASP A 373 12.00 -12.80 4.33
CA ASP A 373 11.38 -13.80 5.20
C ASP A 373 12.21 -14.11 6.45
N THR A 374 13.55 -13.99 6.40
CA THR A 374 14.39 -14.20 7.58
C THR A 374 14.14 -13.13 8.64
N VAL A 375 13.98 -11.87 8.22
CA VAL A 375 13.64 -10.77 9.13
C VAL A 375 12.18 -10.88 9.59
N VAL A 376 11.26 -11.30 8.73
CA VAL A 376 9.87 -11.56 9.14
C VAL A 376 9.79 -12.67 10.19
N ASP A 377 10.58 -13.74 10.06
CA ASP A 377 10.68 -14.79 11.08
C ASP A 377 11.20 -14.25 12.42
N GLN A 378 12.06 -13.24 12.39
CA GLN A 378 12.52 -12.54 13.58
C GLN A 378 11.38 -11.70 14.19
N PHE A 379 10.59 -10.99 13.38
CA PHE A 379 9.41 -10.24 13.84
C PHE A 379 8.41 -11.15 14.56
N LYS A 380 8.15 -12.33 14.01
CA LYS A 380 7.23 -13.34 14.59
C LYS A 380 7.72 -13.94 15.91
N LYS A 381 9.00 -13.75 16.27
CA LYS A 381 9.64 -14.26 17.50
C LYS A 381 10.07 -13.14 18.45
N GLY A 382 9.73 -11.89 18.12
CA GLY A 382 10.04 -10.72 18.93
C GLY A 382 9.21 -10.65 20.21
N SER A 383 9.54 -9.71 21.09
CA SER A 383 8.83 -9.47 22.35
C SER A 383 7.70 -8.44 22.24
N ASN A 384 7.61 -7.68 21.15
CA ASN A 384 6.46 -6.81 20.86
C ASN A 384 5.28 -7.69 20.40
N LYS A 385 4.25 -7.83 21.25
CA LYS A 385 3.13 -8.74 21.01
C LYS A 385 2.32 -8.36 19.78
N LEU A 386 2.09 -7.06 19.58
CA LEU A 386 1.34 -6.57 18.43
C LEU A 386 2.09 -6.87 17.13
N LEU A 387 3.42 -6.68 17.09
CA LEU A 387 4.22 -7.03 15.92
C LEU A 387 4.07 -8.53 15.56
N VAL A 388 4.08 -9.40 16.56
CA VAL A 388 3.87 -10.84 16.37
C VAL A 388 2.46 -11.11 15.82
N GLU A 389 1.43 -10.46 16.36
CA GLU A 389 0.04 -10.60 15.88
C GLU A 389 -0.12 -10.16 14.42
N ILE A 390 0.37 -8.97 14.06
CA ILE A 390 0.17 -8.43 12.71
C ILE A 390 0.96 -9.21 11.63
N PHE A 391 1.90 -10.08 12.03
CA PHE A 391 2.61 -11.02 11.15
C PHE A 391 2.20 -12.48 11.35
N ALA A 392 1.13 -12.77 12.09
CA ALA A 392 0.73 -14.13 12.41
C ALA A 392 0.42 -14.98 11.17
N ASP A 393 -0.27 -14.40 10.18
CA ASP A 393 -0.66 -15.02 8.90
C ASP A 393 0.50 -15.14 7.88
N HIS A 394 1.64 -14.47 8.10
CA HIS A 394 2.78 -14.58 7.19
C HIS A 394 3.44 -15.96 7.35
N PRO A 395 3.66 -16.76 6.28
CA PRO A 395 4.19 -18.12 6.40
C PRO A 395 5.63 -18.14 6.95
N GLY A 396 6.36 -17.05 6.74
CA GLY A 396 7.75 -16.93 7.17
C GLY A 396 8.63 -17.99 6.49
N GLN A 397 9.68 -18.42 7.16
CA GLN A 397 10.57 -19.50 6.70
C GLN A 397 10.21 -20.86 7.31
N SER A 398 9.36 -20.85 8.33
CA SER A 398 8.99 -22.01 9.15
C SER A 398 7.62 -22.61 8.79
N GLY A 399 6.95 -22.11 7.74
CA GLY A 399 5.74 -22.73 7.19
C GLY A 399 6.02 -24.13 6.66
N ALA A 400 5.58 -25.16 7.39
CA ALA A 400 5.28 -26.45 6.79
C ALA A 400 4.20 -26.24 5.71
N PRO A 401 4.17 -27.02 4.62
CA PRO A 401 2.98 -27.04 3.77
C PRO A 401 1.82 -27.44 4.68
N GLU A 402 0.74 -26.66 4.67
CA GLU A 402 -0.54 -27.17 5.15
C GLU A 402 -0.77 -28.49 4.40
N ALA A 403 -0.78 -29.59 5.16
CA ALA A 403 -1.18 -30.87 4.63
C ALA A 403 -2.59 -30.67 4.10
N GLY A 404 -2.71 -30.58 2.77
CA GLY A 404 -3.99 -30.59 2.10
C GLY A 404 -4.81 -31.73 2.68
N GLY A 405 -5.89 -31.38 3.37
CA GLY A 405 -6.87 -32.31 3.88
C GLY A 405 -7.49 -33.04 2.71
N GLY A 406 -6.87 -34.17 2.34
CA GLY A 406 -7.44 -35.15 1.44
C GLY A 406 -8.66 -35.76 2.09
N GLY A 407 -9.82 -35.13 1.88
CA GLY A 407 -11.12 -35.74 2.07
C GLY A 407 -11.45 -36.56 0.84
N LYS A 408 -11.21 -37.87 0.92
CA LYS A 408 -11.90 -38.86 0.09
C LYS A 408 -13.39 -38.82 0.44
N GLY A 409 -14.25 -38.74 -0.58
CA GLY A 409 -15.71 -38.84 -0.47
C GLY A 409 -16.34 -38.45 -1.79
#